data_AF-A0A820BM74-F1
#
_entry.id   AF-A0A820BM74-F1
#
_cell.length_a   1.000
_cell.length_b   1.000
_cell.length_c   1.000
_cell.angle_alpha   90.00
_cell.angle_beta   90.00
_cell.angle_gamma   90.00
#
_symmetry.space_group_name_H-M   'P 1'
#
loop_
_entity.id
_entity.type
_entity.pdbx_description
1 polymer ?
#
loop_
_entity_poly.entity_id
_entity_poly.type
_entity_poly.pdbx_seq_one_letter_code
_entity_poly.pdbx_strand_id
1 'polypeptide(L)'
;WDYLLDLPSSSQNPCSDSLDQTHSASSSLTEETTDITAVSQNFGNKSMPEDISKSCNDHPRQPKLSSYPSNFQNRSFQSSWFVNRNGLEYSVKNDRIYCFNCLHFRSYKTNIGDAFTTCGYNNWKRALESGSGLHKHEQSQAHVITTKNLESFKLRQQLQLSVINSLDNSRSILVRRNRDRLIKISSTLLLLARQMIAFRGHQENEK
;
A
#
# COMPACT_ATOMS: atom_id res chain seq x y z
N TRP A 1 -53.03 18.62 -7.38
CA TRP A 1 -52.15 17.47 -7.14
C TRP A 1 -50.93 18.00 -6.44
N ASP A 2 -51.00 17.92 -5.13
CA ASP A 2 -50.34 18.82 -4.21
C ASP A 2 -49.21 18.06 -3.52
N TYR A 3 -48.13 18.74 -3.12
CA TYR A 3 -47.71 18.72 -1.71
C TYR A 3 -46.69 19.83 -1.38
N LEU A 4 -46.71 20.26 -0.12
CA LEU A 4 -46.06 21.46 0.43
C LEU A 4 -45.75 21.21 1.93
N LEU A 5 -44.63 21.65 2.54
CA LEU A 5 -43.38 22.23 2.03
C LEU A 5 -42.17 21.30 2.47
N ASP A 6 -41.02 21.66 3.08
CA ASP A 6 -40.48 22.94 3.55
C ASP A 6 -38.94 22.95 3.77
N LEU A 7 -38.47 24.17 4.06
CA LEU A 7 -37.20 24.67 4.61
C LEU A 7 -36.83 24.07 6.01
N PRO A 8 -35.72 24.47 6.68
CA PRO A 8 -34.65 25.41 6.30
C PRO A 8 -33.20 24.86 6.47
N SER A 9 -32.22 25.72 6.23
CA SER A 9 -30.78 25.51 6.44
C SER A 9 -30.29 25.83 7.86
N SER A 10 -29.18 25.21 8.29
CA SER A 10 -28.14 25.89 9.10
C SER A 10 -26.80 25.14 9.15
N SER A 11 -25.77 25.94 9.42
CA SER A 11 -24.33 25.72 9.56
C SER A 11 -23.92 24.75 10.71
N GLN A 12 -22.67 24.35 10.93
CA GLN A 12 -21.37 25.00 10.65
C GLN A 12 -20.23 24.02 10.29
N ASN A 13 -19.30 24.49 9.44
CA ASN A 13 -17.88 24.12 9.52
C ASN A 13 -17.18 25.06 10.51
N PRO A 14 -16.03 24.65 11.09
CA PRO A 14 -14.89 25.56 10.99
C PRO A 14 -13.56 24.84 10.70
N CYS A 15 -12.89 25.32 9.65
CA CYS A 15 -11.43 25.43 9.59
C CYS A 15 -11.11 26.54 8.57
N SER A 16 -11.08 27.78 9.05
CA SER A 16 -10.75 29.00 8.29
C SER A 16 -9.33 29.45 8.72
N ASP A 17 -8.54 30.20 7.95
CA ASP A 17 -8.89 31.44 7.24
C ASP A 17 -8.32 31.52 5.81
N SER A 18 -8.61 32.63 5.13
CA SER A 18 -8.31 32.90 3.72
C SER A 18 -8.12 34.41 3.47
N LEU A 19 -8.03 34.77 2.19
CA LEU A 19 -7.94 36.11 1.57
C LEU A 19 -6.52 36.51 1.11
N ASP A 20 -6.33 37.16 -0.04
CA ASP A 20 -7.34 37.71 -0.96
C ASP A 20 -7.00 37.55 -2.46
N GLN A 21 -7.98 37.80 -3.32
CA GLN A 21 -7.89 37.76 -4.79
C GLN A 21 -7.87 39.17 -5.40
N THR A 22 -7.15 39.34 -6.51
CA THR A 22 -7.53 40.33 -7.55
C THR A 22 -7.28 39.76 -8.95
N HIS A 23 -8.11 40.15 -9.92
CA HIS A 23 -8.03 39.73 -11.32
C HIS A 23 -7.56 40.88 -12.21
N SER A 24 -6.69 40.59 -13.18
CA SER A 24 -6.67 41.19 -14.52
C SER A 24 -5.74 40.38 -15.44
N ALA A 25 -5.94 40.46 -16.75
CA ALA A 25 -5.22 39.64 -17.73
C ALA A 25 -4.48 40.49 -18.77
N SER A 26 -3.29 40.06 -19.19
CA SER A 26 -2.78 40.20 -20.56
C SER A 26 -1.52 39.36 -20.80
N SER A 27 -1.30 39.02 -22.07
CA SER A 27 -0.25 38.17 -22.63
C SER A 27 1.19 38.68 -22.48
N SER A 28 2.16 37.76 -22.32
CA SER A 28 3.23 37.48 -23.31
C SER A 28 4.23 36.40 -22.83
N LEU A 29 5.03 35.86 -23.76
CA LEU A 29 6.13 34.91 -23.50
C LEU A 29 7.45 35.64 -23.19
N THR A 30 8.20 35.17 -22.20
CA THR A 30 9.60 34.69 -22.33
C THR A 30 10.08 34.02 -21.03
N GLU A 31 11.18 33.27 -21.10
CA GLU A 31 11.77 32.51 -19.99
C GLU A 31 12.77 33.37 -19.20
N GLU A 32 12.75 33.29 -17.86
CA GLU A 32 13.97 33.50 -17.05
C GLU A 32 13.89 32.78 -15.68
N THR A 33 14.99 32.82 -14.92
CA THR A 33 15.39 31.80 -13.95
C THR A 33 14.97 32.02 -12.49
N THR A 34 15.30 31.02 -11.66
CA THR A 34 15.54 31.06 -10.19
C THR A 34 14.36 30.93 -9.20
N ASP A 35 14.73 30.43 -8.02
CA ASP A 35 14.03 30.35 -6.72
C ASP A 35 12.70 29.59 -6.61
N ILE A 36 12.82 28.26 -6.44
CA ILE A 36 11.80 27.44 -5.78
C ILE A 36 11.85 27.70 -4.26
N THR A 37 11.16 28.75 -3.82
CA THR A 37 10.96 29.01 -2.39
C THR A 37 10.15 27.88 -1.76
N ALA A 38 10.81 27.04 -0.95
CA ALA A 38 10.18 25.88 -0.35
C ALA A 38 9.06 26.29 0.61
N VAL A 39 7.81 25.96 0.27
CA VAL A 39 6.64 26.14 1.14
C VAL A 39 6.77 25.20 2.33
N SER A 40 7.38 25.70 3.40
CA SER A 40 7.60 24.97 4.65
C SER A 40 6.28 24.79 5.40
N GLN A 41 5.49 23.80 4.99
CA GLN A 41 4.32 23.35 5.74
C GLN A 41 4.81 22.85 7.11
N ASN A 42 4.42 23.57 8.15
CA ASN A 42 4.98 23.42 9.49
C ASN A 42 4.38 22.19 10.22
N PHE A 43 4.74 21.00 9.74
CA PHE A 43 4.43 19.71 10.36
C PHE A 43 5.24 19.55 11.66
N GLY A 44 4.82 20.26 12.71
CA GLY A 44 5.46 20.25 14.03
C GLY A 44 5.81 18.83 14.48
N ASN A 45 7.11 18.60 14.65
CA ASN A 45 7.83 17.32 14.66
C ASN A 45 7.03 16.07 15.13
N LYS A 46 6.25 15.47 14.23
CA LYS A 46 5.59 14.16 14.45
C LYS A 46 6.59 13.03 14.25
N SER A 47 7.48 12.85 15.23
CA SER A 47 8.29 11.63 15.32
C SER A 47 7.41 10.39 15.48
N MET A 48 7.83 9.29 14.84
CA MET A 48 7.19 7.98 15.04
C MET A 48 7.27 7.60 16.53
N PRO A 49 6.20 7.05 17.16
CA PRO A 49 6.29 6.57 18.53
C PRO A 49 7.41 5.52 18.67
N GLU A 50 8.27 5.67 19.67
CA GLU A 50 9.39 4.74 19.88
C GLU A 50 8.95 3.33 20.31
N ASP A 51 7.72 3.22 20.80
CA ASP A 51 7.14 2.03 21.40
C ASP A 51 6.31 1.17 20.44
N ILE A 52 6.12 1.58 19.17
CA ILE A 52 5.59 0.75 18.08
C ILE A 52 6.72 0.11 17.23
N SER A 53 6.37 -0.68 16.22
CA SER A 53 7.33 -1.26 15.27
C SER A 53 8.14 -0.20 14.50
N LYS A 54 9.41 -0.51 14.23
CA LYS A 54 10.38 0.36 13.52
C LYS A 54 10.80 -0.21 12.16
N SER A 55 10.64 -1.52 11.95
CA SER A 55 10.95 -2.21 10.69
C SER A 55 9.81 -3.12 10.24
N CYS A 56 9.71 -3.36 8.93
CA CYS A 56 8.84 -4.36 8.32
C CYS A 56 9.19 -5.82 8.73
N ASN A 57 10.36 -6.03 9.34
CA ASN A 57 10.79 -7.32 9.92
C ASN A 57 10.34 -7.49 11.39
N ASP A 58 9.88 -6.43 12.06
CA ASP A 58 9.44 -6.51 13.45
C ASP A 58 8.11 -7.28 13.57
N HIS A 59 7.67 -7.52 14.80
CA HIS A 59 6.34 -8.01 15.08
C HIS A 59 5.42 -6.87 15.56
N PRO A 60 4.14 -6.85 15.16
CA PRO A 60 3.16 -5.88 15.64
C PRO A 60 3.12 -5.82 17.17
N ARG A 61 3.31 -4.64 17.75
CA ARG A 61 3.40 -4.47 19.20
C ARG A 61 2.01 -4.39 19.83
N GLN A 62 1.65 -5.49 20.50
CA GLN A 62 0.36 -5.70 21.16
C GLN A 62 0.52 -5.83 22.69
N PRO A 63 0.91 -4.77 23.41
CA PRO A 63 1.09 -4.82 24.86
C PRO A 63 -0.23 -5.10 25.57
N LYS A 64 -0.29 -6.19 26.35
CA LYS A 64 -1.44 -6.55 27.19
C LYS A 64 -1.27 -5.94 28.58
N LEU A 65 -1.82 -4.75 28.79
CA LEU A 65 -1.80 -4.05 30.07
C LEU A 65 -2.96 -4.49 30.97
N SER A 66 -2.78 -4.37 32.29
CA SER A 66 -3.86 -4.57 33.28
C SER A 66 -4.90 -3.46 33.26
N SER A 67 -4.48 -2.23 32.91
CA SER A 67 -5.34 -1.10 32.59
C SER A 67 -4.67 -0.27 31.49
N TYR A 68 -5.48 0.30 30.60
CA TYR A 68 -5.01 1.18 29.53
C TYR A 68 -5.28 2.64 29.90
N PRO A 69 -4.44 3.59 29.44
CA PRO A 69 -4.73 5.01 29.45
C PRO A 69 -6.19 5.29 29.06
N SER A 70 -6.85 6.14 29.85
CA SER A 70 -8.24 6.55 29.65
C SER A 70 -8.28 8.02 29.32
N ASN A 71 -9.09 8.39 28.32
CA ASN A 71 -9.35 9.78 27.99
C ASN A 71 -10.32 10.42 28.99
N PHE A 72 -10.54 11.74 28.86
CA PHE A 72 -11.43 12.54 29.72
C PHE A 72 -12.90 12.06 29.83
N GLN A 73 -13.31 11.05 29.03
CA GLN A 73 -14.64 10.43 29.09
C GLN A 73 -14.62 9.03 29.73
N ASN A 74 -13.53 8.66 30.42
CA ASN A 74 -13.27 7.30 30.94
C ASN A 74 -13.42 6.20 29.87
N ARG A 75 -13.02 6.51 28.63
CA ARG A 75 -12.89 5.53 27.54
C ARG A 75 -11.42 5.25 27.31
N SER A 76 -11.08 3.99 27.05
CA SER A 76 -9.71 3.52 26.82
C SER A 76 -9.65 2.51 25.68
N PHE A 77 -8.45 2.22 25.19
CA PHE A 77 -8.19 1.06 24.35
C PHE A 77 -8.56 -0.25 25.08
N GLN A 78 -8.99 -1.27 24.34
CA GLN A 78 -9.34 -2.58 24.88
C GLN A 78 -8.47 -3.68 24.26
N SER A 79 -7.82 -4.49 25.11
CA SER A 79 -6.96 -5.62 24.68
C SER A 79 -7.69 -6.66 23.83
N SER A 80 -9.01 -6.78 23.98
CA SER A 80 -9.87 -7.61 23.13
C SER A 80 -9.86 -7.19 21.67
N TRP A 81 -9.53 -5.94 21.33
CA TRP A 81 -9.43 -5.48 19.94
C TRP A 81 -8.21 -6.03 19.20
N PHE A 82 -7.22 -6.61 19.89
CA PHE A 82 -6.15 -7.37 19.24
C PHE A 82 -6.64 -8.73 18.69
N VAL A 83 -7.73 -9.27 19.24
CA VAL A 83 -8.32 -10.54 18.77
C VAL A 83 -8.82 -10.34 17.33
N ASN A 84 -8.46 -11.27 16.45
CA ASN A 84 -8.67 -11.22 15.00
C ASN A 84 -7.92 -10.09 14.25
N ARG A 85 -7.15 -9.23 14.95
CA ARG A 85 -6.45 -8.07 14.37
C ARG A 85 -4.94 -8.17 14.52
N ASN A 86 -4.35 -9.18 13.90
CA ASN A 86 -2.92 -9.50 14.04
C ASN A 86 -1.99 -8.35 13.61
N GLY A 87 -2.42 -7.45 12.72
CA GLY A 87 -1.66 -6.27 12.26
C GLY A 87 -1.93 -4.98 13.05
N LEU A 88 -2.65 -5.05 14.16
CA LEU A 88 -2.95 -3.90 15.03
C LEU A 88 -1.78 -3.66 16.00
N GLU A 89 -1.37 -2.42 16.17
CA GLU A 89 -0.38 -2.00 17.17
C GLU A 89 -0.96 -0.94 18.10
N TYR A 90 -0.44 -0.84 19.32
CA TYR A 90 -0.82 0.21 20.28
C TYR A 90 0.41 0.86 20.92
N SER A 91 0.52 2.17 20.79
CA SER A 91 1.46 3.00 21.53
C SER A 91 0.87 3.34 22.90
N VAL A 92 1.56 2.92 23.96
CA VAL A 92 1.25 3.26 25.34
C VAL A 92 1.68 4.70 25.62
N LYS A 93 2.79 5.17 25.03
CA LYS A 93 3.28 6.55 25.17
C LYS A 93 2.27 7.58 24.66
N ASN A 94 1.58 7.27 23.55
CA ASN A 94 0.74 8.25 22.85
C ASN A 94 -0.78 8.00 22.97
N ASP A 95 -1.21 6.96 23.71
CA ASP A 95 -2.57 6.40 23.75
C ASP A 95 -3.21 6.27 22.35
N ARG A 96 -2.55 5.54 21.44
CA ARG A 96 -2.93 5.49 20.01
C ARG A 96 -2.74 4.12 19.37
N ILE A 97 -3.71 3.74 18.54
CA ILE A 97 -3.63 2.60 17.63
C ILE A 97 -2.88 2.97 16.34
N TYR A 98 -2.07 2.04 15.86
CA TYR A 98 -1.44 2.04 14.53
C TYR A 98 -1.74 0.72 13.81
N CYS A 99 -1.58 0.67 12.49
CA CYS A 99 -1.67 -0.58 11.72
C CYS A 99 -0.34 -0.90 11.05
N PHE A 100 0.31 -1.96 11.53
CA PHE A 100 1.61 -2.45 11.05
C PHE A 100 1.66 -2.61 9.52
N ASN A 101 0.63 -3.24 8.95
CA ASN A 101 0.51 -3.50 7.51
C ASN A 101 0.53 -2.16 6.74
N CYS A 102 -0.33 -1.22 7.14
CA CYS A 102 -0.46 0.09 6.52
C CYS A 102 0.76 1.01 6.76
N LEU A 103 1.50 0.80 7.85
CA LEU A 103 2.69 1.57 8.19
C LEU A 103 3.88 1.17 7.31
N HIS A 104 4.15 -0.13 7.21
CA HIS A 104 5.37 -0.68 6.59
C HIS A 104 5.22 -1.11 5.13
N PHE A 105 4.01 -1.50 4.70
CA PHE A 105 3.78 -2.08 3.36
C PHE A 105 2.96 -1.15 2.44
N ARG A 106 2.88 0.13 2.80
CA ARG A 106 2.31 1.21 1.98
C ARG A 106 3.07 1.39 0.65
N SER A 107 2.32 1.72 -0.39
CA SER A 107 2.81 2.03 -1.73
C SER A 107 2.30 3.40 -2.18
N TYR A 108 2.97 4.04 -3.13
CA TYR A 108 2.48 5.26 -3.77
C TYR A 108 1.09 5.08 -4.44
N LYS A 109 0.71 3.83 -4.77
CA LYS A 109 -0.62 3.49 -5.31
C LYS A 109 -1.71 3.33 -4.24
N THR A 110 -1.35 3.20 -2.97
CA THR A 110 -2.32 3.02 -1.87
C THR A 110 -2.50 4.33 -1.12
N ASN A 111 -3.62 5.02 -1.37
CA ASN A 111 -3.99 6.19 -0.58
C ASN A 111 -4.39 5.73 0.84
N ILE A 112 -3.43 5.82 1.77
CA ILE A 112 -3.56 5.44 3.18
C ILE A 112 -3.60 6.72 3.99
N GLY A 113 -4.77 7.04 4.54
CA GLY A 113 -4.94 8.18 5.44
C GLY A 113 -4.15 8.01 6.74
N ASP A 114 -3.62 9.14 7.25
CA ASP A 114 -2.71 9.21 8.40
C ASP A 114 -3.25 8.66 9.73
N ALA A 115 -4.57 8.47 9.82
CA ALA A 115 -5.27 8.06 11.04
C ALA A 115 -4.75 6.75 11.65
N PHE A 116 -4.18 5.84 10.86
CA PHE A 116 -3.63 4.56 11.34
C PHE A 116 -2.14 4.38 11.06
N THR A 117 -1.44 5.45 10.66
CA THR A 117 -0.02 5.42 10.27
C THR A 117 0.81 6.53 10.92
N THR A 118 0.68 7.79 10.53
CA THR A 118 1.51 8.87 11.09
C THR A 118 0.89 9.52 12.34
N CYS A 119 -0.44 9.67 12.36
CA CYS A 119 -1.13 10.41 13.41
C CYS A 119 -1.70 9.51 14.52
N GLY A 120 -1.99 8.24 14.22
CA GLY A 120 -2.51 7.24 15.17
C GLY A 120 -3.94 7.49 15.64
N TYR A 121 -4.72 6.42 15.81
CA TYR A 121 -6.16 6.50 16.09
C TYR A 121 -6.44 6.36 17.59
N ASN A 122 -7.19 7.31 18.17
CA ASN A 122 -7.60 7.29 19.57
C ASN A 122 -9.07 7.68 19.85
N ASN A 123 -9.94 7.60 18.84
CA ASN A 123 -11.37 7.88 19.04
C ASN A 123 -12.10 6.64 19.60
N TRP A 124 -11.88 6.37 20.89
CA TRP A 124 -12.43 5.21 21.61
C TRP A 124 -13.97 5.15 21.60
N LYS A 125 -14.68 6.27 21.36
CA LYS A 125 -16.15 6.28 21.19
C LYS A 125 -16.60 5.60 19.89
N ARG A 126 -15.77 5.62 18.83
CA ARG A 126 -16.13 5.15 17.48
C ARG A 126 -15.29 3.97 16.98
N ALA A 127 -14.43 3.41 17.83
CA ALA A 127 -13.41 2.42 17.43
C ALA A 127 -13.96 1.15 16.74
N LEU A 128 -15.14 0.66 17.14
CA LEU A 128 -15.78 -0.55 16.58
C LEU A 128 -17.04 -0.27 15.74
N GLU A 129 -17.35 1.00 15.45
CA GLU A 129 -18.53 1.35 14.65
C GLU A 129 -18.34 0.94 13.18
N SER A 130 -19.31 0.24 12.59
CA SER A 130 -19.18 -0.32 11.23
C SER A 130 -18.86 0.74 10.16
N GLY A 131 -19.41 1.95 10.30
CA GLY A 131 -19.17 3.06 9.38
C GLY A 131 -17.88 3.85 9.62
N SER A 132 -17.09 3.54 10.65
CA SER A 132 -15.86 4.26 10.96
C SER A 132 -14.81 3.37 11.66
N GLY A 133 -13.90 4.00 12.43
CA GLY A 133 -12.91 3.32 13.27
C GLY A 133 -12.13 2.20 12.58
N LEU A 134 -12.01 1.09 13.29
CA LEU A 134 -11.25 -0.09 12.86
C LEU A 134 -11.97 -0.86 11.74
N HIS A 135 -13.29 -0.99 11.80
CA HIS A 135 -14.05 -1.79 10.83
C HIS A 135 -13.95 -1.20 9.41
N LYS A 136 -14.12 0.12 9.28
CA LYS A 136 -13.91 0.83 8.01
C LYS A 136 -12.44 0.83 7.55
N HIS A 137 -11.49 0.79 8.48
CA HIS A 137 -10.07 0.66 8.14
C HIS A 137 -9.77 -0.71 7.52
N GLU A 138 -10.22 -1.80 8.14
CA GLU A 138 -10.00 -3.17 7.68
C GLU A 138 -10.62 -3.44 6.30
N GLN A 139 -11.81 -2.88 6.06
CA GLN A 139 -12.49 -2.95 4.76
C GLN A 139 -11.87 -2.05 3.68
N SER A 140 -10.95 -1.15 4.02
CA SER A 140 -10.36 -0.24 3.03
C SER A 140 -9.49 -1.01 2.03
N GLN A 141 -9.61 -0.69 0.74
CA GLN A 141 -8.77 -1.27 -0.31
C GLN A 141 -7.27 -1.11 0.01
N ALA A 142 -6.91 0.02 0.63
CA ALA A 142 -5.57 0.30 1.11
C ALA A 142 -5.07 -0.74 2.12
N HIS A 143 -5.85 -1.04 3.17
CA HIS A 143 -5.52 -2.09 4.15
C HIS A 143 -5.40 -3.47 3.47
N VAL A 144 -6.36 -3.82 2.60
CA VAL A 144 -6.36 -5.10 1.86
C VAL A 144 -5.10 -5.27 0.99
N ILE A 145 -4.66 -4.20 0.29
CA ILE A 145 -3.44 -4.23 -0.52
C ILE A 145 -2.20 -4.39 0.36
N THR A 146 -2.07 -3.62 1.44
CA THR A 146 -0.90 -3.73 2.34
C THR A 146 -0.82 -5.08 3.07
N THR A 147 -1.95 -5.70 3.36
CA THR A 147 -2.01 -7.06 3.94
C THR A 147 -1.49 -8.10 2.93
N LYS A 148 -1.93 -8.04 1.67
CA LYS A 148 -1.40 -8.88 0.58
C LYS A 148 0.09 -8.65 0.33
N ASN A 149 0.59 -7.41 0.48
CA ASN A 149 2.02 -7.10 0.40
C ASN A 149 2.82 -7.76 1.53
N LEU A 150 2.29 -7.75 2.77
CA LEU A 150 2.89 -8.42 3.94
C LEU A 150 2.88 -9.95 3.78
N GLU A 151 1.78 -10.54 3.32
CA GLU A 151 1.70 -11.98 3.02
C GLU A 151 2.73 -12.40 1.97
N SER A 152 2.82 -11.62 0.88
CA SER A 152 3.82 -11.83 -0.19
C SER A 152 5.26 -11.67 0.31
N PHE A 153 5.50 -10.80 1.30
CA PHE A 153 6.80 -10.64 1.94
C PHE A 153 7.16 -11.84 2.83
N LYS A 154 6.23 -12.27 3.71
CA LYS A 154 6.39 -13.47 4.54
C LYS A 154 6.68 -14.71 3.70
N LEU A 155 5.94 -14.91 2.60
CA LEU A 155 6.16 -16.03 1.69
C LEU A 155 7.56 -16.02 1.06
N ARG A 156 8.05 -14.84 0.61
CA ARG A 156 9.42 -14.71 0.09
C ARG A 156 10.48 -15.00 1.16
N GLN A 157 10.27 -14.55 2.40
CA GLN A 157 11.17 -14.81 3.52
C GLN A 157 11.21 -16.30 3.89
N GLN A 158 10.04 -16.96 3.99
CA GLN A 158 9.93 -18.39 4.28
C GLN A 158 10.59 -19.27 3.20
N LEU A 159 10.35 -18.97 1.92
CA LEU A 159 10.92 -19.70 0.80
C LEU A 159 12.37 -19.30 0.46
N GLN A 160 12.99 -18.38 1.23
CA GLN A 160 14.31 -17.80 0.97
C GLN A 160 14.46 -17.29 -0.49
N LEU A 161 13.37 -16.73 -1.05
CA LEU A 161 13.32 -16.21 -2.41
C LEU A 161 13.94 -14.82 -2.48
N SER A 162 15.27 -14.80 -2.39
CA SER A 162 16.09 -13.66 -2.81
C SER A 162 15.91 -13.41 -4.32
N VAL A 163 16.25 -12.19 -4.75
CA VAL A 163 16.27 -11.84 -6.19
C VAL A 163 17.25 -12.74 -6.95
N ILE A 164 18.36 -13.12 -6.30
CA ILE A 164 19.39 -14.02 -6.84
C ILE A 164 18.80 -15.40 -7.10
N ASN A 165 18.20 -16.04 -6.08
CA ASN A 165 17.59 -17.38 -6.19
C ASN A 165 16.47 -17.41 -7.26
N SER A 166 15.73 -16.30 -7.39
CA SER A 166 14.69 -16.12 -8.40
C SER A 166 15.27 -16.02 -9.83
N LEU A 167 16.40 -15.33 -9.98
CA LEU A 167 17.13 -15.18 -11.24
C LEU A 167 17.80 -16.49 -11.67
N ASP A 168 18.42 -17.22 -10.75
CA ASP A 168 19.07 -18.51 -11.03
C ASP A 168 18.07 -19.59 -11.43
N ASN A 169 16.91 -19.65 -10.76
CA ASN A 169 15.81 -20.52 -11.18
C ASN A 169 15.37 -20.17 -12.63
N SER A 170 15.15 -18.88 -12.90
CA SER A 170 14.77 -18.39 -14.24
C SER A 170 15.81 -18.74 -15.32
N ARG A 171 17.10 -18.58 -15.00
CA ARG A 171 18.25 -18.98 -15.84
C ARG A 171 18.24 -20.48 -16.11
N SER A 172 18.03 -21.31 -15.07
CA SER A 172 18.02 -22.78 -15.20
C SER A 172 16.89 -23.26 -16.14
N ILE A 173 15.70 -22.67 -16.02
CA ILE A 173 14.54 -22.95 -16.87
C ILE A 173 14.82 -22.54 -18.32
N LEU A 174 15.47 -21.39 -18.56
CA LEU A 174 15.84 -20.93 -19.89
C LEU A 174 16.89 -21.86 -20.54
N VAL A 175 17.92 -22.26 -19.79
CA VAL A 175 18.93 -23.23 -20.25
C VAL A 175 18.29 -24.57 -20.61
N ARG A 176 17.35 -25.08 -19.79
CA ARG A 176 16.59 -26.30 -20.08
C ARG A 176 15.79 -26.17 -21.38
N ARG A 177 14.97 -25.12 -21.52
CA ARG A 177 14.17 -24.85 -22.75
C ARG A 177 15.04 -24.71 -24.00
N ASN A 178 16.28 -24.23 -23.87
CA ASN A 178 17.21 -24.13 -25.00
C ASN A 178 17.80 -25.51 -25.36
N ARG A 179 18.15 -26.35 -24.38
CA ARG A 179 18.53 -27.75 -24.60
C ARG A 179 17.38 -28.55 -25.25
N ASP A 180 16.16 -28.42 -24.74
CA ASP A 180 14.98 -29.10 -25.29
C ASP A 180 14.71 -28.70 -26.75
N ARG A 181 14.96 -27.44 -27.12
CA ARG A 181 14.87 -26.96 -28.50
C ARG A 181 15.99 -27.50 -29.39
N LEU A 182 17.24 -27.49 -28.92
CA LEU A 182 18.36 -28.06 -29.65
C LEU A 182 18.19 -29.57 -29.90
N ILE A 183 17.73 -30.33 -28.89
CA ILE A 183 17.42 -31.76 -29.03
C ILE A 183 16.39 -31.98 -30.13
N LYS A 184 15.27 -31.22 -30.13
CA LYS A 184 14.24 -31.31 -31.16
C LYS A 184 14.78 -31.01 -32.57
N ILE A 185 15.61 -29.97 -32.72
CA ILE A 185 16.25 -29.62 -33.99
C ILE A 185 17.20 -30.74 -34.44
N SER A 186 18.07 -31.25 -33.55
CA SER A 186 18.95 -32.37 -33.88
C SER A 186 18.17 -33.65 -34.24
N SER A 187 17.02 -33.92 -33.60
CA SER A 187 16.15 -35.04 -33.94
C SER A 187 15.49 -34.89 -35.32
N THR A 188 14.99 -33.71 -35.69
CA THR A 188 14.43 -33.50 -37.04
C THR A 188 15.52 -33.54 -38.11
N LEU A 189 16.69 -32.95 -37.87
CA LEU A 189 17.82 -33.04 -38.78
C LEU A 189 18.25 -34.50 -39.01
N LEU A 190 18.33 -35.31 -37.95
CA LEU A 190 18.67 -36.73 -38.03
C LEU A 190 17.59 -37.56 -38.77
N LEU A 191 16.31 -37.23 -38.59
CA LEU A 191 15.21 -37.88 -39.30
C LEU A 191 15.28 -37.62 -40.80
N LEU A 192 15.40 -36.34 -41.19
CA LEU A 192 15.51 -35.92 -42.59
C LEU A 192 16.73 -36.56 -43.27
N ALA A 193 17.89 -36.55 -42.61
CA ALA A 193 19.11 -37.20 -43.11
C ALA A 193 18.93 -38.71 -43.33
N ARG A 194 18.31 -39.43 -42.39
CA ARG A 194 18.07 -40.88 -42.48
C ARG A 194 17.06 -41.26 -43.56
N GLN A 195 16.10 -40.39 -43.84
CA GLN A 195 15.06 -40.60 -44.85
C GLN A 195 15.41 -39.98 -46.22
N MET A 196 16.60 -39.36 -46.35
CA MET A 196 17.05 -38.59 -47.51
C MET A 196 16.05 -37.49 -47.97
N ILE A 197 15.29 -36.94 -47.02
CA ILE A 197 14.34 -35.84 -47.29
C ILE A 197 15.10 -34.52 -47.32
N ALA A 198 14.75 -33.64 -48.26
CA ALA A 198 15.37 -32.33 -48.38
C ALA A 198 15.13 -31.44 -47.14
N PHE A 199 16.20 -30.80 -46.64
CA PHE A 199 16.16 -29.85 -45.52
C PHE A 199 15.49 -28.50 -45.86
N ARG A 200 15.06 -28.30 -47.10
CA ARG A 200 14.48 -27.06 -47.63
C ARG A 200 13.07 -27.34 -48.12
N GLY A 201 12.13 -26.47 -47.75
CA GLY A 201 10.80 -26.44 -48.36
C GLY A 201 10.87 -26.00 -49.82
N HIS A 202 9.77 -26.21 -50.54
CA HIS A 202 9.53 -25.53 -51.81
C HIS A 202 9.37 -24.02 -51.56
N GLN A 203 9.77 -23.16 -52.50
CA GLN A 203 9.43 -21.73 -52.41
C GLN A 203 8.10 -21.50 -53.10
N GLU A 204 7.12 -21.02 -52.33
CA GLU A 204 5.74 -20.72 -52.77
C GLU A 204 5.64 -19.45 -53.65
N ASN A 205 6.76 -19.05 -54.28
CA ASN A 205 6.91 -17.81 -55.05
C ASN A 205 6.70 -18.01 -56.58
N GLU A 206 6.33 -19.21 -57.03
CA GLU A 206 6.09 -19.51 -58.45
C GLU A 206 4.62 -19.90 -58.70
N LYS A 207 3.84 -18.90 -59.15
CA LYS A 207 2.44 -18.93 -59.67
C LYS A 207 1.32 -18.86 -58.62
#